data_AF-A0A9D7KX18-F1
#
_entry.id   AF-A0A9D7KX18-F1
#
_cell.length_a   1.000
_cell.length_b   1.000
_cell.length_c   1.000
_cell.angle_alpha   90.00
_cell.angle_beta   90.00
_cell.angle_gamma   90.00
#
_symmetry.space_group_name_H-M   'P 1'
#
loop_
_entity.id
_entity.type
_entity.pdbx_description
1 polymer ?
#
loop_
_entity_poly.entity_id
_entity_poly.type
_entity_poly.pdbx_seq_one_letter_code
_entity_poly.pdbx_strand_id
1 'polypeptide(L)'
;MLKTLFKIIFCISFGQTFIGCENANYEVKSEDIRPASEYEEAKWEKVTRLSLGIIGYDPVDTLIKNDCKGWGFEEWCNVLDKKVNIAGKFNRFGTYFEDGIVSPGIDATDWNIIVELFNEYTSTYDAVRQSSNITFSDWFGCIDVDKPCGSPYNASKCMFAEIAPTGELLLDGRWFPISENNHCVEGTYLKKNDTVGVFGCFVLDEAHGNQPEIHPAQQIWFRNKTETDAKKQKYWLMFIQDGSDRYEDWVASPLYGQFRIAFKVYPVKIKQDLYTPLILNIQVAYNSDFISSSSELPLAFNDCDDSNIHSLVIDGDKIITVNEPSQFDSKIGIQFSDIRMLKDGSVIGYIDITMVIGDVETNEFGASVLDLEIIQPMNTLFQEIQDLPAHQ
;
A
#
# COMPACT_ATOMS: atom_id res chain seq x y z
N MET A 1 24.20 37.59 -28.61
CA MET A 1 24.69 37.65 -27.22
C MET A 1 23.58 37.17 -26.29
N LEU A 2 23.88 36.05 -25.63
CA LEU A 2 23.21 35.34 -24.53
C LEU A 2 21.78 35.75 -24.13
N LYS A 3 20.84 34.79 -24.21
CA LYS A 3 19.86 34.49 -23.14
C LYS A 3 19.40 33.02 -23.28
N THR A 4 20.21 32.09 -22.79
CA THR A 4 19.78 30.74 -22.42
C THR A 4 20.26 30.54 -20.99
N LEU A 5 19.39 30.82 -20.03
CA LEU A 5 19.66 30.59 -18.61
C LEU A 5 19.06 29.24 -18.26
N PHE A 6 19.92 28.22 -18.16
CA PHE A 6 19.56 26.93 -17.57
C PHE A 6 19.16 27.16 -16.10
N LYS A 7 17.92 26.83 -15.78
CA LYS A 7 17.40 26.86 -14.41
C LYS A 7 17.76 25.51 -13.77
N ILE A 8 18.98 25.40 -13.24
CA ILE A 8 19.36 24.28 -12.37
C ILE A 8 18.83 24.62 -10.98
N ILE A 9 17.69 24.03 -10.62
CA ILE A 9 17.15 24.07 -9.26
C ILE A 9 17.83 22.92 -8.49
N PHE A 10 18.72 23.28 -7.57
CA PHE A 10 19.21 22.35 -6.55
C PHE A 10 18.13 22.19 -5.48
N CYS A 11 17.35 21.13 -5.56
CA CYS A 11 16.61 20.62 -4.40
C CYS A 11 17.60 19.82 -3.54
N ILE A 12 17.99 20.38 -2.40
CA ILE A 12 18.64 19.63 -1.32
C ILE A 12 17.51 19.02 -0.50
N SER A 13 16.91 17.94 -1.00
CA SER A 13 16.22 16.96 -0.16
C SER A 13 17.19 15.81 0.12
N PHE A 14 17.01 15.10 1.23
CA PHE A 14 17.90 14.01 1.62
C PHE A 14 17.97 12.91 0.52
N GLY A 15 19.01 12.95 -0.31
CA GLY A 15 19.66 11.78 -0.91
C GLY A 15 18.97 11.03 -2.07
N GLN A 16 17.86 11.50 -2.62
CA GLN A 16 17.29 10.92 -3.85
C GLN A 16 17.65 11.79 -5.07
N THR A 17 18.67 11.38 -5.81
CA THR A 17 18.96 11.94 -7.13
C THR A 17 17.98 11.34 -8.13
N PHE A 18 16.95 12.09 -8.50
CA PHE A 18 16.08 11.72 -9.61
C PHE A 18 16.86 11.93 -10.92
N ILE A 19 17.21 10.85 -11.59
CA ILE A 19 17.76 10.90 -12.94
C ILE A 19 16.56 11.12 -13.86
N GLY A 20 16.50 12.28 -14.54
CA GLY A 20 15.41 12.59 -15.47
C GLY A 20 15.30 11.54 -16.57
N CYS A 21 14.10 11.00 -16.76
CA CYS A 21 13.83 10.01 -17.80
C CYS A 21 13.56 10.72 -19.13
N GLU A 22 14.60 10.99 -19.92
CA GLU A 22 14.43 11.45 -21.31
C GLU A 22 14.30 10.30 -22.32
N ASN A 23 14.43 9.05 -21.86
CA ASN A 23 14.38 7.84 -22.69
C ASN A 23 13.24 6.93 -22.23
N ALA A 24 12.69 6.14 -23.16
CA ALA A 24 11.60 5.19 -22.93
C ALA A 24 11.95 3.98 -22.01
N ASN A 25 13.01 4.09 -21.20
CA ASN A 25 13.44 3.09 -20.24
C ASN A 25 14.26 3.79 -19.14
N TYR A 26 14.13 3.33 -17.91
CA TYR A 26 15.01 3.72 -16.81
C TYR A 26 16.34 2.96 -16.92
N GLU A 27 17.36 3.60 -17.51
CA GLU A 27 18.67 2.99 -17.75
C GLU A 27 19.68 3.39 -16.66
N VAL A 28 20.34 2.38 -16.08
CA VAL A 28 21.41 2.55 -15.09
C VAL A 28 22.57 1.65 -15.44
N LYS A 29 23.80 2.13 -15.26
CA LYS A 29 24.98 1.26 -15.36
C LYS A 29 25.26 0.61 -14.00
N SER A 30 25.66 -0.65 -14.00
CA SER A 30 25.97 -1.37 -12.76
C SER A 30 27.07 -0.68 -11.93
N GLU A 31 28.02 0.00 -12.59
CA GLU A 31 29.07 0.79 -11.95
C GLU A 31 28.55 2.03 -11.19
N ASP A 32 27.36 2.52 -11.55
CA ASP A 32 26.70 3.67 -10.92
C ASP A 32 25.73 3.24 -9.80
N ILE A 33 25.43 1.94 -9.67
CA ILE A 33 24.56 1.43 -8.60
C ILE A 33 25.36 1.35 -7.31
N ARG A 34 24.96 2.19 -6.33
CA ARG A 34 25.61 2.18 -5.03
C ARG A 34 25.38 0.87 -4.25
N PRO A 35 26.36 0.41 -3.46
CA PRO A 35 26.15 -0.71 -2.54
C PRO A 35 25.03 -0.42 -1.54
N ALA A 36 24.27 -1.45 -1.17
CA ALA A 36 23.30 -1.39 -0.09
C ALA A 36 24.03 -1.26 1.25
N SER A 37 23.57 -0.35 2.11
CA SER A 37 23.92 -0.39 3.53
C SER A 37 23.15 -1.51 4.25
N GLU A 38 23.64 -1.97 5.40
CA GLU A 38 22.96 -2.98 6.22
C GLU A 38 21.54 -2.55 6.63
N TYR A 39 21.34 -1.26 6.87
CA TYR A 39 20.03 -0.70 7.19
C TYR A 39 19.05 -0.80 6.01
N GLU A 40 19.51 -0.49 4.79
CA GLU A 40 18.67 -0.55 3.59
C GLU A 40 18.30 -1.99 3.22
N GLU A 41 19.26 -2.91 3.33
CA GLU A 41 19.03 -4.34 3.14
C GLU A 41 18.01 -4.87 4.16
N ALA A 42 18.19 -4.57 5.46
CA ALA A 42 17.24 -4.98 6.50
C ALA A 42 15.84 -4.38 6.30
N LYS A 43 15.75 -3.12 5.85
CA LYS A 43 14.46 -2.48 5.52
C LYS A 43 13.77 -3.19 4.36
N TRP A 44 14.51 -3.48 3.29
CA TRP A 44 13.99 -4.20 2.12
C TRP A 44 13.57 -5.64 2.46
N GLU A 45 14.36 -6.35 3.27
CA GLU A 45 14.05 -7.69 3.77
C GLU A 45 12.79 -7.70 4.66
N LYS A 46 12.60 -6.68 5.50
CA LYS A 46 11.38 -6.54 6.29
C LYS A 46 10.15 -6.46 5.39
N VAL A 47 10.20 -5.66 4.32
CA VAL A 47 9.09 -5.50 3.36
C VAL A 47 8.78 -6.81 2.63
N THR A 48 9.81 -7.46 2.08
CA THR A 48 9.64 -8.72 1.33
C THR A 48 9.11 -9.85 2.18
N ARG A 49 9.57 -9.96 3.43
CA ARG A 49 9.15 -11.03 4.34
C ARG A 49 7.77 -10.79 4.95
N LEU A 50 7.47 -9.57 5.39
CA LEU A 50 6.30 -9.29 6.23
C LEU A 50 5.12 -8.70 5.47
N SER A 51 5.37 -7.98 4.38
CA SER A 51 4.34 -7.19 3.71
C SER A 51 4.09 -7.64 2.28
N LEU A 52 4.34 -8.92 1.98
CA LEU A 52 4.21 -9.50 0.64
C LEU A 52 5.11 -8.83 -0.41
N GLY A 53 6.19 -8.16 0.01
CA GLY A 53 7.01 -7.36 -0.88
C GLY A 53 6.38 -6.05 -1.32
N ILE A 54 5.29 -5.61 -0.71
CA ILE A 54 4.59 -4.37 -1.05
C ILE A 54 4.51 -3.49 0.21
N ILE A 55 4.67 -2.19 0.05
CA ILE A 55 4.33 -1.20 1.07
C ILE A 55 3.56 -0.05 0.44
N GLY A 56 2.72 0.60 1.23
CA GLY A 56 2.12 1.87 0.88
C GLY A 56 3.04 3.05 1.22
N TYR A 57 2.87 4.13 0.47
CA TYR A 57 3.62 5.36 0.65
C TYR A 57 2.76 6.58 0.28
N ASP A 58 3.03 7.69 0.96
CA ASP A 58 2.47 9.00 0.64
C ASP A 58 3.58 9.83 -0.04
N PRO A 59 3.54 9.98 -1.38
CA PRO A 59 4.62 10.62 -2.13
C PRO A 59 4.74 12.12 -1.91
N VAL A 60 3.75 12.76 -1.26
CA VAL A 60 3.80 14.19 -0.91
C VAL A 60 4.04 14.42 0.58
N ASP A 61 4.26 13.35 1.35
CA ASP A 61 4.52 13.37 2.80
C ASP A 61 3.47 14.20 3.56
N THR A 62 2.18 13.97 3.24
CA THR A 62 1.06 14.69 3.86
C THR A 62 1.17 14.57 5.38
N LEU A 63 1.41 15.69 6.05
CA LEU A 63 1.43 15.74 7.50
C LEU A 63 0.00 15.67 8.01
N ILE A 64 -0.25 14.69 8.86
CA ILE A 64 -1.51 14.58 9.57
C ILE A 64 -1.38 15.52 10.77
N LYS A 65 -2.28 16.51 10.89
CA LYS A 65 -2.29 17.38 12.06
C LYS A 65 -2.45 16.52 13.31
N ASN A 66 -1.73 16.88 14.37
CA ASN A 66 -1.89 16.24 15.67
C ASN A 66 -3.12 16.86 16.37
N ASP A 67 -4.29 16.61 15.81
CA ASP A 67 -5.59 16.98 16.35
C ASP A 67 -6.46 15.74 16.51
N CYS A 68 -7.43 15.84 17.43
CA CYS A 68 -8.51 14.89 17.55
C CYS A 68 -9.66 15.37 16.66
N LYS A 69 -10.18 14.49 15.81
CA LYS A 69 -11.32 14.76 14.92
C LYS A 69 -12.54 14.02 15.44
N GLY A 70 -13.70 14.65 15.51
CA GLY A 70 -14.86 14.03 16.15
C GLY A 70 -16.03 14.95 16.46
N TRP A 71 -17.22 14.37 16.64
CA TRP A 71 -18.42 15.07 17.13
C TRP A 71 -18.70 14.68 18.59
N GLY A 72 -18.08 15.36 19.55
CA GLY A 72 -18.38 15.15 20.98
C GLY A 72 -17.59 14.02 21.63
N PHE A 73 -18.19 12.83 21.80
CA PHE A 73 -17.55 11.68 22.48
C PHE A 73 -16.81 10.72 21.53
N GLU A 74 -16.95 10.92 20.23
CA GLU A 74 -16.30 10.13 19.17
C GLU A 74 -15.12 10.92 18.63
N GLU A 75 -14.03 10.95 19.39
CA GLU A 75 -12.79 11.60 18.98
C GLU A 75 -11.80 10.55 18.44
N TRP A 76 -11.41 10.69 17.18
CA TRP A 76 -10.25 10.01 16.60
C TRP A 76 -9.03 10.91 16.76
N CYS A 77 -8.16 10.54 17.69
CA CYS A 77 -6.95 11.29 17.98
C CYS A 77 -5.77 10.72 17.23
N ASN A 78 -5.16 11.51 16.36
CA ASN A 78 -3.98 11.07 15.65
C ASN A 78 -2.80 10.80 16.61
N VAL A 79 -2.14 9.66 16.46
CA VAL A 79 -0.99 9.25 17.31
C VAL A 79 0.32 9.74 16.70
N LEU A 80 0.41 9.78 15.37
CA LEU A 80 1.62 10.12 14.64
C LEU A 80 1.32 11.15 13.55
N ASP A 81 2.18 12.14 13.38
CA ASP A 81 2.04 13.17 12.34
C ASP A 81 2.18 12.63 10.90
N LYS A 82 2.39 11.33 10.74
CA LYS A 82 2.57 10.64 9.47
C LYS A 82 1.79 9.34 9.43
N LYS A 83 1.37 8.99 8.22
CA LYS A 83 0.76 7.70 7.90
C LYS A 83 1.77 6.56 8.14
N VAL A 84 1.26 5.40 8.54
CA VAL A 84 2.10 4.24 8.88
C VAL A 84 1.72 3.02 8.07
N ASN A 85 2.70 2.17 7.80
CA ASN A 85 2.50 0.83 7.26
C ASN A 85 2.32 -0.16 8.40
N ILE A 86 1.34 -1.03 8.28
CA ILE A 86 1.20 -2.25 9.07
C ILE A 86 1.06 -3.47 8.14
N ALA A 87 1.43 -4.63 8.64
CA ALA A 87 1.08 -5.89 8.01
C ALA A 87 0.89 -6.98 9.07
N GLY A 88 0.05 -7.95 8.73
CA GLY A 88 -0.29 -9.02 9.65
C GLY A 88 -1.15 -10.07 9.00
N LYS A 89 -1.72 -10.93 9.85
CA LYS A 89 -2.68 -11.94 9.44
C LYS A 89 -4.08 -11.34 9.48
N PHE A 90 -4.77 -11.41 8.35
CA PHE A 90 -6.18 -11.06 8.27
C PHE A 90 -6.97 -11.98 9.19
N ASN A 91 -7.68 -11.39 10.14
CA ASN A 91 -8.50 -12.12 11.10
C ASN A 91 -9.95 -12.20 10.58
N ARG A 92 -10.56 -11.02 10.37
CA ARG A 92 -11.96 -10.85 9.97
C ARG A 92 -12.16 -9.53 9.23
N PHE A 93 -13.27 -9.45 8.50
CA PHE A 93 -13.80 -8.23 7.94
C PHE A 93 -15.20 -7.98 8.50
N GLY A 94 -15.50 -6.72 8.78
CA GLY A 94 -16.83 -6.24 9.15
C GLY A 94 -17.28 -5.06 8.32
N THR A 95 -18.58 -5.02 8.08
CA THR A 95 -19.29 -3.78 7.73
C THR A 95 -20.07 -3.34 8.94
N TYR A 96 -19.97 -2.06 9.30
CA TYR A 96 -20.87 -1.45 10.27
C TYR A 96 -21.92 -0.61 9.55
N PHE A 97 -23.18 -0.89 9.86
CA PHE A 97 -24.32 -0.07 9.46
C PHE A 97 -24.87 0.57 10.72
N GLU A 98 -24.76 1.89 10.82
CA GLU A 98 -25.19 2.67 11.99
C GLU A 98 -26.67 2.40 12.34
N ASP A 99 -27.51 2.19 11.32
CA ASP A 99 -28.95 1.94 11.49
C ASP A 99 -29.38 0.46 11.32
N GLY A 100 -28.44 -0.47 11.10
CA GLY A 100 -28.74 -1.88 10.85
C GLY A 100 -29.59 -2.17 9.60
N ILE A 101 -29.81 -1.16 8.74
CA ILE A 101 -30.51 -1.29 7.46
C ILE A 101 -29.55 -0.79 6.38
N VAL A 102 -29.23 -1.66 5.42
CA VAL A 102 -28.59 -1.27 4.15
C VAL A 102 -29.62 -0.47 3.34
N SER A 103 -29.82 0.81 3.66
CA SER A 103 -30.66 1.68 2.84
C SER A 103 -29.80 2.24 1.70
N PRO A 104 -30.24 2.12 0.43
CA PRO A 104 -29.59 2.80 -0.68
C PRO A 104 -29.55 4.31 -0.40
N GLY A 105 -28.35 4.87 -0.28
CA GLY A 105 -28.14 6.30 0.02
C GLY A 105 -27.91 6.66 1.49
N ILE A 106 -27.54 5.72 2.36
CA ILE A 106 -26.86 6.06 3.61
C ILE A 106 -25.37 6.18 3.32
N ASP A 107 -24.84 7.36 3.64
CA ASP A 107 -23.45 7.77 3.44
C ASP A 107 -22.56 7.05 4.47
N ALA A 108 -21.51 6.38 3.98
CA ALA A 108 -20.48 5.64 4.72
C ALA A 108 -20.92 4.36 5.46
N THR A 109 -20.58 3.20 4.87
CA THR A 109 -20.47 1.92 5.60
C THR A 109 -19.00 1.66 5.86
N ASP A 110 -18.62 1.57 7.14
CA ASP A 110 -17.23 1.38 7.53
C ASP A 110 -16.75 -0.04 7.23
N TRP A 111 -15.73 -0.15 6.38
CA TRP A 111 -14.98 -1.37 6.12
C TRP A 111 -13.95 -1.59 7.22
N ASN A 112 -14.28 -2.46 8.16
CA ASN A 112 -13.46 -2.80 9.30
C ASN A 112 -12.59 -4.03 9.01
N ILE A 113 -11.32 -3.82 8.64
CA ILE A 113 -10.35 -4.91 8.42
C ILE A 113 -9.61 -5.19 9.74
N ILE A 114 -9.81 -6.37 10.31
CA ILE A 114 -9.16 -6.75 11.57
C ILE A 114 -7.88 -7.52 11.27
N VAL A 115 -6.74 -6.97 11.71
CA VAL A 115 -5.40 -7.48 11.40
C VAL A 115 -4.68 -7.90 12.68
N GLU A 116 -4.26 -9.17 12.77
CA GLU A 116 -3.32 -9.64 13.77
C GLU A 116 -1.89 -9.27 13.34
N LEU A 117 -1.32 -8.22 13.93
CA LEU A 117 -0.04 -7.66 13.51
C LEU A 117 1.12 -8.64 13.66
N PHE A 118 2.05 -8.62 12.70
CA PHE A 118 3.35 -9.25 12.93
C PHE A 118 4.13 -8.55 14.05
N ASN A 119 4.96 -9.29 14.77
CA ASN A 119 5.72 -8.80 15.92
C ASN A 119 6.53 -7.53 15.59
N GLU A 120 7.06 -7.42 14.38
CA GLU A 120 7.86 -6.27 13.92
C GLU A 120 7.03 -5.00 13.65
N TYR A 121 5.71 -5.07 13.72
CA TYR A 121 4.79 -3.93 13.70
C TYR A 121 4.20 -3.65 15.11
N THR A 122 4.57 -4.42 16.14
CA THR A 122 4.05 -4.18 17.49
C THR A 122 4.57 -2.91 18.14
N SER A 123 5.67 -2.33 17.64
CA SER A 123 6.13 -1.00 18.06
C SER A 123 5.10 0.09 17.82
N THR A 124 4.18 -0.12 16.87
CA THR A 124 3.05 0.78 16.63
C THR A 124 2.14 0.85 17.86
N TYR A 125 1.97 -0.25 18.59
CA TYR A 125 1.28 -0.25 19.89
C TYR A 125 2.07 0.47 20.99
N ASP A 126 3.41 0.39 20.97
CA ASP A 126 4.24 1.09 21.96
C ASP A 126 4.18 2.62 21.81
N ALA A 127 3.91 3.12 20.60
CA ALA A 127 3.69 4.55 20.35
C ALA A 127 2.44 5.06 21.10
N VAL A 128 1.37 4.27 21.09
CA VAL A 128 0.11 4.58 21.80
C VAL A 128 0.33 4.62 23.31
N ARG A 129 1.04 3.62 23.85
CA ARG A 129 1.32 3.53 25.28
C ARG A 129 2.04 4.79 25.79
N GLN A 130 2.87 5.40 24.94
CA GLN A 130 3.60 6.62 25.27
C GLN A 130 2.72 7.88 25.20
N SER A 131 1.68 7.88 24.36
CA SER A 131 0.86 9.08 24.14
C SER A 131 -0.33 9.20 25.10
N SER A 132 -0.94 8.09 25.57
CA SER A 132 -2.27 8.15 26.18
C SER A 132 -2.43 7.68 27.63
N ASN A 133 -1.36 7.25 28.33
CA ASN A 133 -1.45 6.60 29.66
C ASN A 133 -2.33 5.32 29.70
N ILE A 134 -2.70 4.78 28.55
CA ILE A 134 -3.62 3.64 28.43
C ILE A 134 -2.87 2.32 28.50
N THR A 135 -3.50 1.32 29.11
CA THR A 135 -2.91 0.00 29.29
C THR A 135 -3.48 -0.99 28.28
N PHE A 136 -2.68 -1.97 27.86
CA PHE A 136 -3.11 -2.99 26.88
C PHE A 136 -4.34 -3.80 27.32
N SER A 137 -4.67 -3.86 28.62
CA SER A 137 -5.88 -4.53 29.10
C SER A 137 -7.18 -3.84 28.66
N ASP A 138 -7.07 -2.59 28.21
CA ASP A 138 -8.21 -1.77 27.77
C ASP A 138 -8.53 -1.98 26.29
N TRP A 139 -7.68 -2.71 25.55
CA TRP A 139 -7.86 -2.96 24.11
C TRP A 139 -8.61 -4.25 23.86
N PHE A 140 -9.61 -4.20 22.97
CA PHE A 140 -10.18 -5.41 22.40
C PHE A 140 -9.09 -6.15 21.62
N GLY A 141 -8.83 -7.41 21.99
CA GLY A 141 -7.95 -8.25 21.19
C GLY A 141 -8.61 -8.75 19.91
N CYS A 142 -8.08 -9.80 19.30
CA CYS A 142 -8.68 -10.38 18.11
C CYS A 142 -10.03 -11.03 18.43
N ILE A 143 -10.93 -11.06 17.44
CA ILE A 143 -12.14 -11.89 17.57
C ILE A 143 -11.71 -13.35 17.72
N ASP A 144 -12.27 -14.04 18.71
CA ASP A 144 -11.95 -15.44 18.97
C ASP A 144 -12.29 -16.28 17.74
N VAL A 145 -11.25 -16.88 17.18
CA VAL A 145 -11.18 -17.48 15.86
C VAL A 145 -12.08 -18.68 15.66
N ASP A 146 -12.48 -19.32 16.76
CA ASP A 146 -13.29 -20.54 16.80
C ASP A 146 -14.72 -20.29 17.30
N LYS A 147 -15.06 -19.02 17.57
CA LYS A 147 -16.36 -18.68 18.11
C LYS A 147 -17.21 -17.86 17.13
N PRO A 148 -18.55 -17.95 17.23
CA PRO A 148 -19.45 -17.15 16.43
C PRO A 148 -19.30 -15.64 16.73
N CYS A 149 -19.77 -14.83 15.80
CA CYS A 149 -19.83 -13.37 15.89
C CYS A 149 -20.44 -12.89 17.21
N GLY A 150 -19.82 -11.89 17.83
CA GLY A 150 -20.21 -11.39 19.15
C GLY A 150 -19.55 -12.12 20.33
N SER A 151 -18.60 -13.02 20.06
CA SER A 151 -17.80 -13.62 21.11
C SER A 151 -16.81 -12.63 21.70
N PRO A 152 -16.47 -12.75 23.00
CA PRO A 152 -15.51 -11.86 23.62
C PRO A 152 -14.18 -11.94 22.87
N TYR A 153 -13.57 -10.79 22.66
CA TYR A 153 -12.25 -10.67 22.09
C TYR A 153 -11.25 -11.51 22.91
N ASN A 154 -10.36 -12.21 22.23
CA ASN A 154 -9.29 -12.97 22.85
C ASN A 154 -8.16 -12.01 23.29
N ALA A 155 -7.08 -12.56 23.86
CA ALA A 155 -5.93 -11.76 24.28
C ALA A 155 -4.93 -11.46 23.15
N SER A 156 -5.16 -11.95 21.92
CA SER A 156 -4.26 -11.69 20.79
C SER A 156 -4.38 -10.24 20.34
N LYS A 157 -3.27 -9.63 19.95
CA LYS A 157 -3.22 -8.20 19.61
C LYS A 157 -3.67 -7.96 18.17
N CYS A 158 -4.93 -7.57 18.00
CA CYS A 158 -5.44 -7.13 16.70
C CYS A 158 -5.51 -5.61 16.63
N MET A 159 -5.39 -5.10 15.42
CA MET A 159 -5.56 -3.69 15.06
C MET A 159 -6.67 -3.61 14.03
N PHE A 160 -7.55 -2.63 14.19
CA PHE A 160 -8.53 -2.27 13.17
C PHE A 160 -7.85 -1.43 12.09
N ALA A 161 -8.26 -1.67 10.85
CA ALA A 161 -7.94 -0.87 9.70
C ALA A 161 -9.27 -0.52 9.04
N GLU A 162 -9.79 0.65 9.35
CA GLU A 162 -11.08 1.13 8.86
C GLU A 162 -10.92 2.07 7.66
N ILE A 163 -11.85 1.95 6.73
CA ILE A 163 -12.06 2.89 5.62
C ILE A 163 -13.55 2.96 5.31
N ALA A 164 -14.09 4.15 5.01
CA ALA A 164 -15.44 4.29 4.51
C ALA A 164 -15.44 4.47 2.99
N PRO A 165 -15.51 3.41 2.16
CA PRO A 165 -15.59 3.57 0.72
C PRO A 165 -16.95 4.13 0.30
N THR A 166 -16.98 4.84 -0.83
CA THR A 166 -18.21 5.40 -1.38
C THR A 166 -18.84 4.52 -2.45
N GLY A 167 -20.16 4.72 -2.65
CA GLY A 167 -20.88 4.37 -3.86
C GLY A 167 -20.75 2.91 -4.33
N GLU A 168 -20.32 2.74 -5.58
CA GLU A 168 -20.30 1.44 -6.27
C GLU A 168 -19.27 0.47 -5.71
N LEU A 169 -18.12 0.96 -5.20
CA LEU A 169 -17.08 0.10 -4.62
C LEU A 169 -17.60 -0.67 -3.41
N LEU A 170 -18.37 0.02 -2.56
CA LEU A 170 -19.04 -0.59 -1.41
C LEU A 170 -20.01 -1.70 -1.86
N LEU A 171 -20.82 -1.42 -2.88
CA LEU A 171 -21.88 -2.32 -3.36
C LEU A 171 -21.37 -3.50 -4.19
N ASP A 172 -20.21 -3.38 -4.81
CA ASP A 172 -19.60 -4.41 -5.66
C ASP A 172 -19.37 -5.72 -4.86
N GLY A 173 -18.88 -5.60 -3.62
CA GLY A 173 -18.74 -6.72 -2.69
C GLY A 173 -17.75 -7.82 -3.10
N ARG A 174 -17.07 -7.72 -4.27
CA ARG A 174 -16.12 -8.73 -4.76
C ARG A 174 -14.93 -8.93 -3.81
N TRP A 175 -14.36 -7.84 -3.29
CA TRP A 175 -13.20 -7.88 -2.38
C TRP A 175 -13.63 -8.07 -0.94
N PHE A 176 -14.64 -7.30 -0.52
CA PHE A 176 -15.16 -7.27 0.83
C PHE A 176 -16.68 -7.37 0.81
N PRO A 177 -17.25 -8.56 1.04
CA PRO A 177 -18.69 -8.78 0.95
C PRO A 177 -19.40 -8.06 2.09
N ILE A 178 -20.47 -7.33 1.74
CA ILE A 178 -21.41 -6.77 2.71
C ILE A 178 -22.07 -7.92 3.46
N SER A 179 -22.09 -7.83 4.79
CA SER A 179 -22.82 -8.77 5.64
C SER A 179 -23.93 -8.10 6.39
N GLU A 180 -25.09 -8.75 6.44
CA GLU A 180 -26.15 -8.41 7.39
C GLU A 180 -25.76 -8.77 8.85
N ASN A 181 -24.75 -9.63 9.03
CA ASN A 181 -24.25 -10.02 10.35
C ASN A 181 -22.91 -9.33 10.61
N ASN A 182 -22.98 -8.14 11.21
CA ASN A 182 -21.83 -7.27 11.51
C ASN A 182 -20.59 -8.05 12.02
N HIS A 183 -19.44 -7.81 11.38
CA HIS A 183 -18.07 -8.18 11.81
C HIS A 183 -17.51 -9.60 11.63
N CYS A 184 -17.97 -10.40 10.65
CA CYS A 184 -17.49 -11.78 10.54
C CYS A 184 -17.30 -12.39 9.16
N VAL A 185 -17.27 -11.60 8.10
CA VAL A 185 -17.20 -12.22 6.78
C VAL A 185 -15.76 -12.35 6.31
N GLU A 186 -15.47 -13.47 5.66
CA GLU A 186 -14.26 -13.64 4.88
C GLU A 186 -14.60 -13.34 3.41
N GLY A 187 -13.85 -12.45 2.78
CA GLY A 187 -14.07 -12.09 1.37
C GLY A 187 -13.75 -13.24 0.43
N THR A 188 -14.10 -13.12 -0.84
CA THR A 188 -13.78 -14.15 -1.85
C THR A 188 -12.26 -14.35 -1.96
N TYR A 189 -11.51 -13.25 -1.96
CA TYR A 189 -10.08 -13.23 -2.22
C TYR A 189 -9.20 -13.10 -0.98
N LEU A 190 -9.75 -12.57 0.13
CA LEU A 190 -9.04 -12.41 1.39
C LEU A 190 -9.68 -13.30 2.45
N LYS A 191 -8.96 -14.34 2.85
CA LYS A 191 -9.38 -15.34 3.84
C LYS A 191 -8.62 -15.17 5.14
N LYS A 192 -9.19 -15.71 6.22
CA LYS A 192 -8.53 -15.75 7.53
C LYS A 192 -7.11 -16.32 7.41
N ASN A 193 -6.16 -15.75 8.15
CA ASN A 193 -4.74 -16.06 8.15
C ASN A 193 -3.99 -15.73 6.85
N ASP A 194 -4.65 -15.15 5.85
CA ASP A 194 -3.94 -14.52 4.73
C ASP A 194 -3.16 -13.32 5.23
N THR A 195 -2.03 -13.04 4.61
CA THR A 195 -1.30 -11.82 4.91
C THR A 195 -1.99 -10.64 4.22
N VAL A 196 -2.24 -9.58 4.96
CA VAL A 196 -2.74 -8.29 4.46
C VAL A 196 -1.81 -7.20 4.95
N GLY A 197 -1.57 -6.22 4.09
CA GLY A 197 -0.89 -4.99 4.46
C GLY A 197 -1.82 -3.79 4.29
N VAL A 198 -1.62 -2.80 5.16
CA VAL A 198 -2.41 -1.58 5.19
C VAL A 198 -1.48 -0.40 5.42
N PHE A 199 -1.80 0.73 4.79
CA PHE A 199 -1.16 2.01 5.02
C PHE A 199 -2.21 3.11 5.16
N GLY A 200 -2.06 3.95 6.18
CA GLY A 200 -3.05 4.97 6.53
C GLY A 200 -2.69 5.78 7.78
N CYS A 201 -3.62 6.61 8.24
CA CYS A 201 -3.45 7.44 9.43
C CYS A 201 -3.51 6.57 10.69
N PHE A 202 -2.63 6.80 11.67
CA PHE A 202 -2.62 6.01 12.89
C PHE A 202 -3.29 6.77 14.03
N VAL A 203 -4.47 6.32 14.46
CA VAL A 203 -5.35 7.04 15.38
C VAL A 203 -5.66 6.24 16.63
N LEU A 204 -6.17 6.93 17.65
CA LEU A 204 -6.91 6.37 18.77
C LEU A 204 -8.38 6.70 18.59
N ASP A 205 -9.22 5.67 18.62
CA ASP A 205 -10.66 5.85 18.70
C ASP A 205 -11.08 5.99 20.17
N GLU A 206 -11.26 7.23 20.64
CA GLU A 206 -11.64 7.50 22.03
C GLU A 206 -13.03 6.95 22.40
N ALA A 207 -13.97 6.92 21.44
CA ALA A 207 -15.30 6.36 21.65
C ALA A 207 -15.26 4.86 21.91
N HIS A 208 -14.28 4.16 21.33
CA HIS A 208 -14.10 2.72 21.49
C HIS A 208 -12.98 2.36 22.47
N GLY A 209 -12.77 3.20 23.49
CA GLY A 209 -11.85 2.92 24.57
C GLY A 209 -10.38 3.20 24.20
N ASN A 210 -10.15 4.19 23.32
CA ASN A 210 -8.86 4.59 22.78
C ASN A 210 -8.13 3.44 22.09
N GLN A 211 -8.86 2.73 21.25
CA GLN A 211 -8.26 1.62 20.52
C GLN A 211 -7.39 2.12 19.38
N PRO A 212 -6.18 1.56 19.25
CA PRO A 212 -5.29 1.97 18.18
C PRO A 212 -5.74 1.36 16.86
N GLU A 213 -5.82 2.21 15.85
CA GLU A 213 -6.42 1.88 14.58
C GLU A 213 -5.70 2.59 13.42
N ILE A 214 -5.70 1.96 12.25
CA ILE A 214 -5.39 2.63 10.99
C ILE A 214 -6.68 3.15 10.37
N HIS A 215 -6.97 4.44 10.49
CA HIS A 215 -8.17 5.05 9.95
C HIS A 215 -7.91 6.50 9.54
N PRO A 216 -8.07 6.85 8.25
CA PRO A 216 -8.42 5.96 7.15
C PRO A 216 -7.30 5.03 6.66
N ALA A 217 -7.65 3.78 6.39
CA ALA A 217 -6.87 2.73 5.74
C ALA A 217 -6.82 2.94 4.22
N GLN A 218 -6.12 3.99 3.80
CA GLN A 218 -6.12 4.48 2.42
C GLN A 218 -5.54 3.51 1.40
N GLN A 219 -4.52 2.72 1.77
CA GLN A 219 -3.89 1.76 0.88
C GLN A 219 -3.93 0.36 1.50
N ILE A 220 -4.53 -0.59 0.79
CA ILE A 220 -4.70 -1.97 1.26
C ILE A 220 -4.17 -2.91 0.18
N TRP A 221 -3.42 -3.93 0.56
CA TRP A 221 -2.93 -4.93 -0.39
C TRP A 221 -2.91 -6.34 0.19
N PHE A 222 -3.20 -7.31 -0.67
CA PHE A 222 -3.14 -8.73 -0.34
C PHE A 222 -3.03 -9.59 -1.60
N ARG A 223 -2.68 -10.86 -1.42
CA ARG A 223 -2.46 -11.80 -2.52
C ARG A 223 -3.78 -12.44 -2.96
N ASN A 224 -4.07 -12.43 -4.26
CA ASN A 224 -5.11 -13.26 -4.85
C ASN A 224 -4.60 -14.70 -4.97
N LYS A 225 -4.78 -15.48 -3.89
CA LYS A 225 -4.33 -16.88 -3.83
C LYS A 225 -5.01 -17.79 -4.86
N THR A 226 -6.22 -17.46 -5.32
CA THR A 226 -6.95 -18.28 -6.30
C THR A 226 -6.35 -18.22 -7.71
N GLU A 227 -5.61 -17.15 -8.02
CA GLU A 227 -4.97 -16.95 -9.32
C GLU A 227 -3.44 -16.92 -9.25
N THR A 228 -2.89 -17.25 -8.09
CA THR A 228 -1.45 -17.38 -7.85
C THR A 228 -1.00 -18.82 -8.09
N ASP A 229 0.14 -19.00 -8.74
CA ASP A 229 0.83 -20.27 -8.94
C ASP A 229 2.36 -20.12 -8.78
N ALA A 230 3.11 -21.20 -9.05
CA ALA A 230 4.57 -21.22 -8.88
C ALA A 230 5.34 -20.23 -9.77
N LYS A 231 4.77 -19.79 -10.89
CA LYS A 231 5.39 -18.85 -11.86
C LYS A 231 4.78 -17.46 -11.79
N LYS A 232 3.60 -17.34 -11.18
CA LYS A 232 2.77 -16.15 -11.28
C LYS A 232 2.17 -15.82 -9.93
N GLN A 233 2.39 -14.62 -9.45
CA GLN A 233 1.80 -14.12 -8.21
C GLN A 233 0.82 -13.00 -8.56
N LYS A 234 -0.43 -13.07 -8.08
CA LYS A 234 -1.41 -12.00 -8.29
C LYS A 234 -1.74 -11.29 -6.98
N TYR A 235 -1.90 -9.98 -7.05
CA TYR A 235 -2.17 -9.11 -5.91
C TYR A 235 -3.32 -8.16 -6.22
N TRP A 236 -4.11 -7.88 -5.21
CA TRP A 236 -5.03 -6.75 -5.20
C TRP A 236 -4.33 -5.58 -4.52
N LEU A 237 -4.26 -4.42 -5.18
CA LEU A 237 -3.77 -3.17 -4.61
C LEU A 237 -4.91 -2.15 -4.62
N MET A 238 -5.36 -1.72 -3.46
CA MET A 238 -6.52 -0.83 -3.33
C MET A 238 -6.07 0.51 -2.77
N PHE A 239 -6.34 1.59 -3.49
CA PHE A 239 -6.13 2.95 -3.03
C PHE A 239 -7.47 3.67 -2.97
N ILE A 240 -7.91 4.02 -1.77
CA ILE A 240 -9.28 4.42 -1.47
C ILE A 240 -9.26 5.73 -0.67
N GLN A 241 -10.07 6.70 -1.09
CA GLN A 241 -10.35 7.89 -0.30
C GLN A 241 -11.48 7.60 0.68
N ASP A 242 -11.34 8.09 1.91
CA ASP A 242 -12.38 7.92 2.92
C ASP A 242 -13.55 8.88 2.64
N GLY A 243 -14.76 8.32 2.59
CA GLY A 243 -15.99 9.01 2.26
C GLY A 243 -16.87 9.40 3.44
N SER A 244 -16.37 9.34 4.67
CA SER A 244 -17.19 9.57 5.88
C SER A 244 -17.28 11.03 6.34
N ASP A 245 -16.76 12.00 5.59
CA ASP A 245 -16.61 13.42 5.96
C ASP A 245 -15.82 13.69 7.28
N ARG A 246 -15.48 12.65 8.06
CA ARG A 246 -14.76 12.73 9.34
C ARG A 246 -13.33 13.27 9.19
N TYR A 247 -12.75 13.08 8.01
CA TYR A 247 -11.31 13.24 7.75
C TYR A 247 -10.97 14.25 6.65
N GLU A 248 -11.85 15.20 6.35
CA GLU A 248 -11.68 16.16 5.23
C GLU A 248 -10.26 16.74 5.11
N ASP A 249 -9.63 17.12 6.22
CA ASP A 249 -8.25 17.66 6.24
C ASP A 249 -7.15 16.60 5.94
N TRP A 250 -7.39 15.34 6.29
CA TRP A 250 -6.40 14.26 6.21
C TRP A 250 -6.49 13.46 4.90
N VAL A 251 -7.67 13.49 4.27
CA VAL A 251 -7.96 12.80 3.02
C VAL A 251 -8.45 13.74 1.92
N ALA A 252 -8.15 15.03 2.03
CA ALA A 252 -8.55 16.04 1.06
C ALA A 252 -8.19 15.62 -0.37
N SER A 253 -9.13 15.79 -1.29
CA SER A 253 -8.85 15.67 -2.72
C SER A 253 -7.84 16.76 -3.15
N PRO A 254 -6.93 16.46 -4.10
CA PRO A 254 -6.70 15.14 -4.64
C PRO A 254 -5.83 14.32 -3.67
N LEU A 255 -6.16 13.04 -3.50
CA LEU A 255 -5.40 12.15 -2.65
C LEU A 255 -4.29 11.46 -3.44
N TYR A 256 -3.09 11.50 -2.88
CA TYR A 256 -1.88 10.96 -3.48
C TYR A 256 -1.47 9.64 -2.82
N GLY A 257 -1.17 8.63 -3.63
CA GLY A 257 -0.80 7.30 -3.13
C GLY A 257 0.25 6.63 -4.00
N GLN A 258 1.10 5.84 -3.37
CA GLN A 258 2.13 5.08 -4.05
C GLN A 258 2.30 3.69 -3.42
N PHE A 259 2.14 2.64 -4.21
CA PHE A 259 2.56 1.29 -3.84
C PHE A 259 4.01 1.07 -4.26
N ARG A 260 4.85 0.60 -3.34
CA ARG A 260 6.24 0.24 -3.64
C ARG A 260 6.43 -1.26 -3.59
N ILE A 261 6.73 -1.85 -4.74
CA ILE A 261 6.89 -3.30 -4.91
C ILE A 261 8.38 -3.64 -4.91
N ALA A 262 8.82 -4.31 -3.87
CA ALA A 262 10.20 -4.76 -3.71
C ALA A 262 10.57 -5.80 -4.76
N PHE A 263 11.73 -5.62 -5.39
CA PHE A 263 12.32 -6.61 -6.30
C PHE A 263 13.74 -6.99 -5.89
N LYS A 264 14.17 -8.18 -6.32
CA LYS A 264 15.57 -8.65 -6.30
C LYS A 264 15.87 -9.33 -7.64
N VAL A 265 16.91 -8.87 -8.32
CA VAL A 265 17.28 -9.32 -9.67
C VAL A 265 18.79 -9.52 -9.80
N TYR A 266 19.22 -10.34 -10.77
CA TYR A 266 20.65 -10.53 -11.07
C TYR A 266 20.95 -9.93 -12.46
N PRO A 267 21.88 -8.98 -12.58
CA PRO A 267 22.33 -8.48 -13.88
C PRO A 267 22.89 -9.62 -14.77
N VAL A 268 22.55 -9.62 -16.06
CA VAL A 268 22.88 -10.69 -17.03
C VAL A 268 24.37 -11.01 -17.08
N LYS A 269 25.21 -9.96 -17.04
CA LYS A 269 26.68 -10.08 -17.10
C LYS A 269 27.26 -10.94 -15.98
N ILE A 270 26.53 -11.12 -14.88
CA ILE A 270 27.00 -11.88 -13.71
C ILE A 270 26.58 -13.36 -13.82
N LYS A 271 25.44 -13.69 -14.46
CA LYS A 271 24.92 -15.07 -14.60
C LYS A 271 24.12 -15.28 -15.90
N GLN A 272 24.81 -15.48 -17.03
CA GLN A 272 24.21 -15.58 -18.37
C GLN A 272 23.15 -16.70 -18.53
N ASP A 273 23.25 -17.81 -17.78
CA ASP A 273 22.39 -18.98 -17.96
C ASP A 273 21.06 -18.94 -17.19
N LEU A 274 20.85 -17.93 -16.33
CA LEU A 274 19.69 -17.87 -15.42
C LEU A 274 18.76 -16.70 -15.72
N TYR A 275 19.01 -15.98 -16.80
CA TYR A 275 18.34 -14.72 -17.01
C TYR A 275 16.99 -14.85 -17.70
N THR A 276 15.97 -14.33 -17.04
CA THR A 276 14.71 -13.97 -17.66
C THR A 276 14.21 -12.72 -16.92
N PRO A 277 13.75 -11.68 -17.63
CA PRO A 277 13.28 -10.46 -16.99
C PRO A 277 12.13 -10.74 -16.02
N LEU A 278 12.06 -9.96 -14.94
CA LEU A 278 10.87 -9.89 -14.10
C LEU A 278 9.79 -9.11 -14.86
N ILE A 279 8.61 -9.71 -15.04
CA ILE A 279 7.51 -9.05 -15.76
C ILE A 279 6.38 -8.78 -14.79
N LEU A 280 5.89 -7.54 -14.78
CA LEU A 280 4.71 -7.13 -14.03
C LEU A 280 3.65 -6.68 -15.03
N ASN A 281 2.42 -7.16 -14.88
CA ASN A 281 1.27 -6.72 -15.65
C ASN A 281 0.28 -6.07 -14.69
N ILE A 282 -0.06 -4.81 -14.96
CA ILE A 282 -1.04 -4.05 -14.19
C ILE A 282 -2.34 -4.03 -14.98
N GLN A 283 -3.45 -4.30 -14.30
CA GLN A 283 -4.79 -4.04 -14.81
C GLN A 283 -5.56 -3.20 -13.79
N VAL A 284 -6.48 -2.37 -14.26
CA VAL A 284 -7.41 -1.62 -13.40
C VAL A 284 -8.71 -2.42 -13.31
N ALA A 285 -8.98 -2.99 -12.14
CA ALA A 285 -10.16 -3.81 -11.87
C ALA A 285 -11.37 -2.99 -11.40
N TYR A 286 -11.10 -1.81 -10.82
CA TYR A 286 -12.08 -0.79 -10.48
C TYR A 286 -11.42 0.57 -10.43
N ASN A 287 -12.15 1.62 -10.84
CA ASN A 287 -11.75 3.00 -10.60
C ASN A 287 -12.99 3.91 -10.54
N SER A 288 -12.94 4.91 -9.66
CA SER A 288 -13.83 6.07 -9.61
C SER A 288 -12.96 7.32 -9.35
N ASP A 289 -13.31 8.43 -10.03
CA ASP A 289 -12.66 9.74 -9.90
C ASP A 289 -11.13 9.69 -9.96
N PHE A 290 -10.66 8.94 -10.95
CA PHE A 290 -9.25 8.80 -11.24
C PHE A 290 -8.80 10.02 -12.05
N ILE A 291 -8.16 10.99 -11.39
CA ILE A 291 -7.69 12.22 -12.05
C ILE A 291 -6.60 11.86 -13.07
N SER A 292 -6.82 12.24 -14.33
CA SER A 292 -5.75 12.33 -15.33
C SER A 292 -4.91 13.57 -15.04
N SER A 293 -3.59 13.39 -14.98
CA SER A 293 -2.57 14.44 -14.83
C SER A 293 -3.07 15.87 -14.98
N SER A 294 -3.41 16.51 -13.85
CA SER A 294 -3.38 17.97 -13.85
C SER A 294 -1.95 18.38 -14.17
N SER A 295 -1.77 19.49 -14.89
CA SER A 295 -0.44 20.00 -15.27
C SER A 295 0.48 20.39 -14.09
N GLU A 296 0.06 20.08 -12.86
CA GLU A 296 0.70 20.43 -11.59
C GLU A 296 0.98 19.22 -10.70
N LEU A 297 0.87 17.98 -11.22
CA LEU A 297 1.26 16.82 -10.43
C LEU A 297 2.74 16.94 -9.99
N PRO A 298 3.06 16.55 -8.73
CA PRO A 298 4.44 16.54 -8.27
C PRO A 298 5.35 15.70 -9.19
N LEU A 299 6.65 16.02 -9.26
CA LEU A 299 7.60 15.26 -10.10
C LEU A 299 7.65 13.76 -9.79
N ALA A 300 7.25 13.35 -8.58
CA ALA A 300 7.11 11.94 -8.18
C ALA A 300 6.05 11.16 -8.98
N PHE A 301 5.24 11.85 -9.79
CA PHE A 301 4.16 11.28 -10.60
C PHE A 301 4.50 11.26 -12.09
N ASN A 302 5.66 11.81 -12.47
CA ASN A 302 6.12 11.67 -13.83
C ASN A 302 6.48 10.21 -14.04
N ASP A 303 5.86 9.63 -15.04
CA ASP A 303 6.19 8.28 -15.45
C ASP A 303 7.65 8.19 -15.91
N CYS A 304 8.24 7.01 -15.79
CA CYS A 304 9.61 6.80 -16.25
C CYS A 304 9.70 6.78 -17.78
N ASP A 305 8.58 6.61 -18.47
CA ASP A 305 8.44 6.91 -19.89
C ASP A 305 7.00 7.26 -20.29
N ASP A 306 6.79 7.86 -21.47
CA ASP A 306 5.46 8.20 -21.99
C ASP A 306 4.81 6.99 -22.73
N SER A 307 5.10 5.75 -22.30
CA SER A 307 4.61 4.55 -22.95
C SER A 307 3.98 3.57 -21.96
N ASN A 308 3.17 2.66 -22.47
CA ASN A 308 2.51 1.66 -21.64
C ASN A 308 3.44 0.49 -21.21
N ILE A 309 4.75 0.59 -21.46
CA ILE A 309 5.74 -0.44 -21.18
C ILE A 309 7.00 0.18 -20.59
N HIS A 310 7.10 0.10 -19.27
CA HIS A 310 8.21 0.63 -18.49
C HIS A 310 9.28 -0.42 -18.31
N SER A 311 10.56 -0.06 -18.46
CA SER A 311 11.65 -1.02 -18.21
C SER A 311 12.79 -0.47 -17.38
N LEU A 312 13.28 -1.29 -16.44
CA LEU A 312 14.59 -1.10 -15.81
C LEU A 312 15.65 -1.77 -16.66
N VAL A 313 16.57 -0.98 -17.21
CA VAL A 313 17.71 -1.45 -18.00
C VAL A 313 18.99 -1.33 -17.17
N ILE A 314 19.69 -2.44 -16.97
CA ILE A 314 21.00 -2.44 -16.31
C ILE A 314 22.04 -2.90 -17.32
N ASP A 315 23.04 -2.06 -17.59
CA ASP A 315 24.13 -2.35 -18.52
C ASP A 315 23.69 -2.72 -19.95
N GLY A 316 22.54 -2.19 -20.38
CA GLY A 316 21.91 -2.48 -21.69
C GLY A 316 20.94 -3.66 -21.68
N ASP A 317 20.82 -4.39 -20.58
CA ASP A 317 19.90 -5.53 -20.44
C ASP A 317 18.60 -5.11 -19.73
N LYS A 318 17.44 -5.43 -20.32
CA LYS A 318 16.10 -5.15 -19.73
C LYS A 318 15.78 -6.12 -18.60
N ILE A 319 16.04 -5.73 -17.36
CA ILE A 319 15.94 -6.57 -16.16
C ILE A 319 14.52 -6.71 -15.65
N ILE A 320 13.75 -5.64 -15.73
CA ILE A 320 12.35 -5.60 -15.30
C ILE A 320 11.54 -4.94 -16.41
N THR A 321 10.35 -5.48 -16.67
CA THR A 321 9.35 -4.86 -17.52
C THR A 321 8.04 -4.75 -16.75
N VAL A 322 7.45 -3.56 -16.74
CA VAL A 322 6.12 -3.30 -16.21
C VAL A 322 5.23 -2.92 -17.38
N ASN A 323 4.20 -3.71 -17.62
CA ASN A 323 3.19 -3.41 -18.62
C ASN A 323 1.97 -2.82 -17.91
N GLU A 324 1.55 -1.64 -18.34
CA GLU A 324 0.35 -1.00 -17.84
C GLU A 324 -0.70 -0.83 -18.94
N PRO A 325 -1.99 -0.64 -18.59
CA PRO A 325 -3.02 -0.49 -19.60
C PRO A 325 -2.94 0.90 -20.23
N SER A 326 -2.81 0.95 -21.56
CA SER A 326 -2.67 2.20 -22.32
C SER A 326 -3.75 3.25 -22.06
N GLN A 327 -4.96 2.84 -21.65
CA GLN A 327 -6.04 3.80 -21.34
C GLN A 327 -5.87 4.51 -19.98
N PHE A 328 -4.90 4.08 -19.15
CA PHE A 328 -4.61 4.62 -17.82
C PHE A 328 -3.18 5.17 -17.69
N ASP A 329 -2.42 5.23 -18.78
CA ASP A 329 -1.04 5.75 -18.87
C ASP A 329 -0.91 7.14 -18.20
N SER A 330 -1.82 8.07 -18.51
CA SER A 330 -1.84 9.41 -17.85
C SER A 330 -2.28 9.43 -16.37
N LYS A 331 -2.61 8.29 -15.78
CA LYS A 331 -3.25 8.15 -14.45
C LYS A 331 -2.44 7.30 -13.47
N ILE A 332 -1.59 6.42 -13.99
CA ILE A 332 -0.69 5.57 -13.22
C ILE A 332 0.71 6.01 -13.58
N GLY A 333 1.53 6.35 -12.59
CA GLY A 333 2.95 6.64 -12.82
C GLY A 333 3.81 5.47 -12.38
N ILE A 334 4.72 5.00 -13.23
CA ILE A 334 5.65 3.92 -12.91
C ILE A 334 7.06 4.48 -12.73
N GLN A 335 7.70 4.15 -11.61
CA GLN A 335 9.09 4.54 -11.34
C GLN A 335 9.90 3.38 -10.77
N PHE A 336 11.22 3.48 -10.89
CA PHE A 336 12.16 2.57 -10.23
C PHE A 336 13.00 3.35 -9.22
N SER A 337 12.96 2.94 -7.96
CA SER A 337 13.58 3.69 -6.87
C SER A 337 14.38 2.82 -5.92
N ASP A 338 15.23 3.48 -5.13
CA ASP A 338 16.09 2.86 -4.12
C ASP A 338 16.87 1.64 -4.62
N ILE A 339 17.34 1.72 -5.87
CA ILE A 339 18.12 0.64 -6.49
C ILE A 339 19.49 0.54 -5.79
N ARG A 340 19.82 -0.64 -5.27
CA ARG A 340 21.08 -0.92 -4.57
C ARG A 340 21.68 -2.25 -5.00
N MET A 341 23.01 -2.32 -4.97
CA MET A 341 23.76 -3.56 -5.19
C MET A 341 24.02 -4.26 -3.85
N LEU A 342 23.66 -5.54 -3.75
CA LEU A 342 24.01 -6.41 -2.62
C LEU A 342 25.42 -6.97 -2.75
N LYS A 343 25.96 -7.51 -1.65
CA LYS A 343 27.30 -8.13 -1.60
C LYS A 343 27.45 -9.33 -2.55
N ASP A 344 26.35 -10.02 -2.87
CA ASP A 344 26.30 -11.16 -3.80
C ASP A 344 26.23 -10.75 -5.28
N GLY A 345 26.25 -9.44 -5.57
CA GLY A 345 26.14 -8.88 -6.92
C GLY A 345 24.72 -8.84 -7.48
N SER A 346 23.71 -9.20 -6.68
CA SER A 346 22.31 -8.96 -7.04
C SER A 346 21.92 -7.51 -6.77
N VAL A 347 20.87 -7.06 -7.45
CA VAL A 347 20.32 -5.72 -7.34
C VAL A 347 18.94 -5.81 -6.66
N ILE A 348 18.74 -5.01 -5.63
CA ILE A 348 17.44 -4.80 -4.97
C ILE A 348 16.93 -3.40 -5.26
N GLY A 349 15.64 -3.19 -5.11
CA GLY A 349 15.00 -1.88 -5.23
C GLY A 349 13.48 -2.00 -5.13
N TYR A 350 12.80 -0.95 -5.57
CA TYR A 350 11.35 -0.90 -5.65
C TYR A 350 10.87 -0.46 -7.04
N ILE A 351 9.76 -1.05 -7.46
CA ILE A 351 8.91 -0.55 -8.52
C ILE A 351 7.82 0.25 -7.83
N ASP A 352 7.76 1.55 -8.09
CA ASP A 352 6.78 2.43 -7.49
C ASP A 352 5.62 2.62 -8.47
N ILE A 353 4.41 2.28 -8.03
CA ILE A 353 3.15 2.52 -8.75
C ILE A 353 2.46 3.67 -8.05
N THR A 354 2.42 4.81 -8.72
CA THR A 354 1.89 6.06 -8.17
C THR A 354 0.53 6.38 -8.78
N MET A 355 -0.42 6.83 -7.96
CA MET A 355 -1.79 7.15 -8.38
C MET A 355 -2.30 8.40 -7.68
N VAL A 356 -3.27 9.06 -8.33
CA VAL A 356 -4.00 10.21 -7.79
C VAL A 356 -5.49 9.94 -7.90
N ILE A 357 -6.22 10.05 -6.80
CA ILE A 357 -7.67 9.80 -6.76
C ILE A 357 -8.40 10.98 -6.12
N GLY A 358 -9.68 11.16 -6.47
CA GLY A 358 -10.56 12.15 -5.87
C GLY A 358 -10.39 13.52 -6.51
N ASP A 359 -11.50 14.17 -6.88
CA ASP A 359 -11.50 15.42 -7.65
C ASP A 359 -11.80 16.63 -6.76
N VAL A 360 -10.93 17.64 -6.82
CA VAL A 360 -11.07 18.89 -6.06
C VAL A 360 -12.23 19.74 -6.58
N GLU A 361 -12.47 19.71 -7.89
CA GLU A 361 -13.48 20.55 -8.54
C GLU A 361 -14.89 20.01 -8.31
N THR A 362 -15.04 18.68 -8.34
CA THR A 362 -16.34 18.03 -8.14
C THR A 362 -16.60 17.63 -6.70
N ASN A 363 -15.56 17.61 -5.85
CA ASN A 363 -15.60 17.07 -4.49
C ASN A 363 -16.05 15.60 -4.46
N GLU A 364 -15.77 14.85 -5.54
CA GLU A 364 -16.09 13.43 -5.64
C GLU A 364 -14.96 12.59 -5.06
N PHE A 365 -15.34 11.55 -4.30
CA PHE A 365 -14.42 10.64 -3.63
C PHE A 365 -13.87 9.60 -4.59
N GLY A 366 -12.55 9.55 -4.71
CA GLY A 366 -11.90 8.62 -5.61
C GLY A 366 -11.56 7.27 -4.97
N ALA A 367 -11.48 6.26 -5.81
CA ALA A 367 -10.92 4.96 -5.45
C ALA A 367 -10.35 4.26 -6.68
N SER A 368 -9.33 3.43 -6.48
CA SER A 368 -8.71 2.61 -7.51
C SER A 368 -8.35 1.24 -6.96
N VAL A 369 -8.67 0.19 -7.72
CA VAL A 369 -8.25 -1.18 -7.43
C VAL A 369 -7.48 -1.72 -8.61
N LEU A 370 -6.21 -2.05 -8.38
CA LEU A 370 -5.33 -2.68 -9.35
C LEU A 370 -5.29 -4.19 -9.13
N ASP A 371 -5.36 -4.93 -10.24
CA ASP A 371 -4.98 -6.34 -10.34
C ASP A 371 -3.54 -6.39 -10.85
N LEU A 372 -2.60 -6.65 -9.94
CA LEU A 372 -1.18 -6.76 -10.24
C LEU A 372 -0.81 -8.22 -10.41
N GLU A 373 -0.26 -8.56 -11.58
CA GLU A 373 0.32 -9.86 -11.86
C GLU A 373 1.84 -9.76 -11.96
N ILE A 374 2.57 -10.53 -11.15
CA ILE A 374 4.02 -10.64 -11.20
C ILE A 374 4.38 -12.01 -11.75
N ILE A 375 5.00 -12.04 -12.92
CA ILE A 375 5.50 -13.26 -13.58
C ILE A 375 6.98 -13.40 -13.24
N GLN A 376 7.30 -14.42 -12.45
CA GLN A 376 8.68 -14.80 -12.16
C GLN A 376 9.08 -16.01 -13.01
N PRO A 377 10.26 -15.96 -13.63
CA PRO A 377 10.80 -17.10 -14.34
C PRO A 377 11.22 -18.20 -13.37
N MET A 378 10.99 -19.47 -13.74
CA MET A 378 11.24 -20.64 -12.87
C MET A 378 12.70 -20.81 -12.40
N ASN A 379 13.65 -20.05 -12.94
CA ASN A 379 15.07 -20.16 -12.63
C ASN A 379 15.53 -19.16 -11.55
N THR A 380 14.72 -18.14 -11.23
CA THR A 380 14.93 -17.34 -10.02
C THR A 380 14.34 -18.12 -8.86
N LEU A 381 15.22 -18.82 -8.15
CA LEU A 381 14.95 -19.42 -6.86
C LEU A 381 14.69 -18.25 -5.87
N PHE A 382 13.53 -17.60 -5.96
CA PHE A 382 12.88 -17.11 -4.76
C PHE A 382 12.59 -18.38 -3.99
N GLN A 383 13.56 -18.75 -3.14
CA GLN A 383 13.34 -19.72 -2.08
C GLN A 383 11.98 -19.38 -1.50
N GLU A 384 11.08 -20.35 -1.56
CA GLU A 384 9.76 -20.30 -0.99
C GLU A 384 9.78 -19.51 0.33
N ILE A 385 9.50 -18.20 0.26
CA ILE A 385 8.83 -17.46 1.32
C ILE A 385 7.35 -17.86 1.20
N GLN A 386 7.09 -19.16 1.03
CA GLN A 386 5.79 -19.78 1.15
C GLN A 386 5.78 -20.32 2.56
N ASP A 387 5.04 -19.65 3.44
CA ASP A 387 4.36 -20.28 4.57
C ASP A 387 5.18 -21.30 5.38
N LEU A 388 6.50 -21.07 5.56
CA LEU A 388 7.22 -21.74 6.63
C LEU A 388 6.48 -21.32 7.90
N PRO A 389 5.92 -22.26 8.68
CA PRO A 389 5.24 -21.90 9.91
C PRO A 389 6.22 -21.05 10.69
N ALA A 390 5.81 -19.81 11.00
CA ALA A 390 6.58 -18.94 11.88
C ALA A 390 6.97 -19.80 13.07
N HIS A 391 8.27 -20.08 13.20
CA HIS A 391 8.76 -20.97 14.25
C HIS A 391 8.18 -20.47 15.58
N GLN A 392 7.46 -21.37 16.25
CA GLN A 392 6.95 -21.19 17.62
C GLN A 392 8.06 -20.81 18.59
#